data_AF-A0A358M9U2-F1
#
_entry.id   AF-A0A358M9U2-F1
#
_cell.length_a   1.000
_cell.length_b   1.000
_cell.length_c   1.000
_cell.angle_alpha   90.00
_cell.angle_beta   90.00
_cell.angle_gamma   90.00
#
_symmetry.space_group_name_H-M   'P 1'
#
loop_
_entity.id
_entity.type
_entity.pdbx_description
1 polymer ?
#
loop_
_entity_poly.entity_id
_entity_poly.type
_entity_poly.pdbx_seq_one_letter_code
_entity_poly.pdbx_strand_id
1 'polypeptide(L)' 'MEELIRILQSIHPDVDYKTNDRLIEDKILDSFDIITLISEINEEFGVAIPAEEIVPENFNSAEKLYDLILRLEE' A
#
# COMPACT_ATOMS: atom_id res chain seq x y z
N MET A 1 -4.93 -5.90 8.05
CA MET A 1 -5.43 -6.04 6.67
C MET A 1 -6.66 -5.17 6.41
N GLU A 2 -7.71 -5.22 7.23
CA GLU A 2 -8.92 -4.40 7.00
C GLU A 2 -8.67 -2.89 7.05
N GLU A 3 -7.78 -2.41 7.92
CA GLU A 3 -7.38 -0.99 7.99
C GLU A 3 -6.64 -0.57 6.71
N LEU A 4 -5.67 -1.37 6.24
CA LEU A 4 -4.96 -1.10 4.99
C LEU A 4 -5.92 -0.98 3.80
N ILE A 5 -6.90 -1.88 3.71
CA ILE A 5 -7.91 -1.81 2.64
C ILE A 5 -8.74 -0.52 2.75
N ARG A 6 -9.07 -0.06 3.95
CA ARG A 6 -9.77 1.22 4.14
C ARG A 6 -8.94 2.41 3.67
N ILE A 7 -7.64 2.44 3.98
CA ILE A 7 -6.72 3.48 3.50
C ILE A 7 -6.68 3.46 1.96
N LEU A 8 -6.44 2.30 1.36
CA LEU A 8 -6.38 2.13 -0.09
C LEU A 8 -7.69 2.57 -0.78
N GLN A 9 -8.85 2.19 -0.22
CA GLN A 9 -10.16 2.61 -0.72
C GLN A 9 -10.45 4.10 -0.53
N SER A 10 -9.81 4.76 0.44
CA SER A 10 -9.89 6.22 0.59
C SER A 10 -9.14 6.96 -0.52
N ILE A 11 -8.11 6.32 -1.09
CA ILE A 11 -7.31 6.88 -2.19
C ILE A 11 -8.00 6.59 -3.53
N HIS A 12 -8.25 5.30 -3.83
CA HIS A 12 -9.00 4.89 -5.03
C HIS A 12 -10.18 3.97 -4.66
N PRO A 13 -11.40 4.52 -4.51
CA PRO A 13 -12.56 3.72 -4.10
C PRO A 13 -13.03 2.72 -5.17
N ASP A 14 -12.66 2.94 -6.43
CA ASP A 14 -13.12 2.14 -7.58
C ASP A 14 -12.28 0.87 -7.83
N VAL A 15 -11.25 0.62 -7.00
CA VAL A 15 -10.30 -0.48 -7.18
C VAL A 15 -10.65 -1.67 -6.29
N ASP A 16 -10.70 -2.88 -6.87
CA ASP A 16 -10.84 -4.11 -6.11
C ASP A 16 -9.48 -4.64 -5.61
N TYR A 17 -9.07 -4.12 -4.45
CA TYR A 17 -7.82 -4.49 -3.78
C TYR A 17 -7.75 -5.93 -3.27
N LYS A 18 -8.86 -6.68 -3.28
CA LYS A 18 -8.86 -8.10 -2.87
C LYS A 18 -8.34 -9.01 -3.95
N THR A 19 -8.45 -8.59 -5.21
CA THR A 19 -8.06 -9.40 -6.37
C THR A 19 -7.00 -8.74 -7.25
N ASN A 20 -6.79 -7.43 -7.11
CA ASN A 20 -5.81 -6.72 -7.91
C ASN A 20 -4.38 -6.98 -7.41
N ASP A 21 -3.53 -7.43 -8.34
CA ASP A 21 -2.12 -7.76 -8.13
C ASP A 21 -1.17 -6.96 -9.05
N ARG A 22 -1.64 -5.82 -9.59
CA ARG A 22 -0.89 -4.97 -10.54
C ARG A 22 -1.03 -3.48 -10.22
N LEU A 23 -1.18 -3.11 -8.95
CA LEU A 23 -1.47 -1.72 -8.54
C LEU A 23 -0.45 -0.69 -9.05
N ILE A 24 0.84 -1.03 -9.08
CA ILE A 24 1.89 -0.15 -9.61
C ILE A 24 2.04 -0.34 -11.12
N GLU A 25 2.05 -1.59 -11.59
CA GLU A 25 2.25 -1.92 -13.00
C GLU A 25 1.19 -1.29 -13.92
N ASP A 26 -0.07 -1.32 -13.50
CA ASP A 26 -1.19 -0.75 -14.23
C ASP A 26 -1.35 0.77 -13.91
N LYS A 27 -0.42 1.34 -13.13
CA LYS A 27 -0.42 2.75 -12.69
C LYS A 27 -1.71 3.17 -11.98
N ILE A 28 -2.27 2.25 -11.20
CA ILE A 28 -3.42 2.53 -10.33
C ILE A 28 -2.96 3.38 -9.15
N LEU A 29 -1.83 3.03 -8.55
CA LEU A 29 -1.15 3.86 -7.58
C LEU A 29 -0.03 4.63 -8.30
N ASP A 30 -0.20 5.93 -8.42
CA ASP A 30 0.85 6.81 -8.96
C ASP A 30 1.82 7.29 -7.87
N SER A 31 2.76 8.18 -8.23
CA SER A 31 3.73 8.70 -7.28
C SER A 31 3.12 9.49 -6.12
N PHE A 32 2.02 10.21 -6.33
CA PHE A 32 1.34 10.96 -5.27
C PHE A 32 0.53 10.02 -4.37
N ASP A 33 -0.13 9.03 -4.96
CA ASP A 33 -0.88 8.01 -4.21
C ASP A 33 0.04 7.23 -3.27
N ILE A 34 1.23 6.83 -3.75
CA ILE A 34 2.22 6.12 -2.95
C ILE A 34 2.68 6.95 -1.76
N ILE A 35 2.96 8.24 -1.96
CA ILE A 35 3.40 9.13 -0.87
C ILE A 35 2.29 9.32 0.16
N THR A 36 1.05 9.51 -0.29
CA THR A 36 -0.13 9.57 0.59
C THR A 36 -0.30 8.28 1.38
N LEU A 37 -0.24 7.13 0.69
CA LEU A 37 -0.38 5.81 1.27
C LEU A 37 0.67 5.53 2.35
N ILE A 38 1.94 5.87 2.10
CA ILE A 38 3.02 5.69 3.08
C ILE A 38 2.78 6.58 4.32
N SER A 39 2.27 7.80 4.13
CA SER A 39 1.92 8.68 5.25
C SER A 39 0.80 8.10 6.11
N GLU A 40 -0.30 7.65 5.48
CA GLU A 40 -1.44 7.04 6.17
C GLU A 40 -1.03 5.73 6.88
N ILE A 41 -0.18 4.92 6.25
CA ILE A 41 0.38 3.72 6.89
C ILE A 41 1.20 4.08 8.12
N ASN A 42 1.99 5.15 8.06
CA ASN A 42 2.76 5.60 9.20
C ASN A 42 1.86 6.05 10.36
N GLU A 43 0.79 6.76 10.07
CA GLU A 43 -0.15 7.26 11.07
C GLU A 43 -0.97 6.13 11.71
N GLU A 44 -1.46 5.18 10.91
CA GLU A 44 -2.34 4.10 11.39
C GLU A 44 -1.58 2.90 11.99
N PHE A 45 -0.42 2.54 11.42
CA PHE A 45 0.37 1.38 11.85
C PHE A 45 1.65 1.75 12.63
N GLY A 46 2.09 3.02 12.60
CA GLY A 46 3.33 3.44 13.25
C GLY A 46 4.59 3.03 12.49
N VAL A 47 4.47 2.60 11.23
CA VAL A 47 5.56 2.05 10.41
C VAL A 47 6.08 3.08 9.40
N ALA A 48 7.40 3.20 9.27
CA ALA A 48 8.02 4.01 8.23
C ALA A 48 8.49 3.10 7.08
N ILE A 49 7.87 3.23 5.90
CA ILE A 49 8.29 2.50 4.70
C ILE A 49 9.48 3.24 4.04
N PRO A 50 10.67 2.62 3.94
CA PRO A 50 11.81 3.24 3.27
C PRO A 50 11.62 3.23 1.74
N ALA A 51 12.26 4.18 1.07
CA ALA A 51 12.12 4.36 -0.37
C ALA A 51 12.58 3.12 -1.18
N GLU A 52 13.54 2.35 -0.67
CA GLU A 52 13.99 1.11 -1.30
C GLU A 52 12.95 -0.03 -1.31
N GLU A 53 11.96 0.01 -0.40
CA GLU A 53 10.89 -0.99 -0.34
C GLU A 53 9.70 -0.60 -1.25
N ILE A 54 9.75 0.58 -1.91
CA ILE A 54 8.75 1.03 -2.89
C ILE A 54 9.03 0.37 -4.23
N VAL A 55 8.77 -0.94 -4.29
CA VAL A 55 8.94 -1.77 -5.47
C VAL A 55 7.66 -2.54 -5.78
N PRO A 56 7.41 -2.92 -7.05
CA PRO A 56 6.21 -3.68 -7.43
C PRO A 56 6.02 -4.96 -6.59
N GLU A 57 7.11 -5.61 -6.19
CA GLU A 57 7.09 -6.82 -5.35
C GLU A 57 6.37 -6.62 -4.01
N ASN A 58 6.40 -5.40 -3.47
CA ASN A 58 5.72 -5.04 -2.23
C ASN A 58 4.40 -4.29 -2.46
N PHE A 59 4.30 -3.48 -3.53
CA PHE A 59 3.18 -2.56 -3.73
C PHE A 59 2.14 -3.00 -4.75
N ASN A 60 2.36 -4.08 -5.52
CA ASN A 60 1.43 -4.49 -6.57
C ASN A 60 0.11 -5.06 -6.04
N SER A 61 0.01 -5.47 -4.78
CA SER A 61 -1.23 -6.00 -4.20
C SER A 61 -1.35 -5.56 -2.76
N ALA A 62 -2.58 -5.45 -2.25
CA ALA A 62 -2.80 -5.15 -0.83
C ALA A 62 -2.20 -6.21 0.10
N GLU A 63 -2.17 -7.49 -0.31
CA GLU A 63 -1.57 -8.58 0.48
C GLU A 63 -0.06 -8.37 0.66
N LYS A 64 0.69 -8.21 -0.44
CA LYS A 64 2.12 -7.90 -0.41
C LYS A 64 2.46 -6.66 0.40
N LEU A 65 1.63 -5.62 0.30
CA LEU A 65 1.85 -4.39 1.04
C LEU A 65 1.61 -4.61 2.54
N TYR A 66 0.62 -5.41 2.89
CA TYR A 66 0.36 -5.79 4.28
C TYR A 66 1.50 -6.64 4.85
N ASP A 67 2.04 -7.58 4.09
CA ASP A 67 3.21 -8.37 4.48
C ASP A 67 4.45 -7.49 4.71
N LEU A 68 4.65 -6.46 3.87
CA LEU A 68 5.70 -5.47 4.09
C LEU A 68 5.50 -4.70 5.40
N ILE A 69 4.28 -4.25 5.70
CA ILE A 69 3.97 -3.54 6.95
C ILE A 69 4.31 -4.44 8.15
N LEU A 70 3.83 -5.69 8.15
CA LEU A 70 4.10 -6.64 9.24
C LEU A 70 5.59 -6.91 9.43
N ARG A 71 6.37 -6.99 8.33
CA ARG A 71 7.83 -7.16 8.38
C ARG A 71 8.55 -5.97 9.01
N LEU A 72 7.99 -4.77 8.92
CA LEU A 72 8.58 -3.53 9.43
C LEU A 72 8.07 -3.16 10.83
N GLU A 73 7.00 -3.79 11.31
CA GLU A 73 6.52 -3.68 12.70
C GLU A 73 7.38 -4.49 13.70
N GLU A 74 8.15 -5.48 13.22
CA GLU A 74 9.09 -6.29 14.03
C GLU A 74 10.43 -5.59 14.31
#